data_AF-A0A1F4NAF3-F1
#
_entry.id   AF-A0A1F4NAF3-F1
#
_cell.length_a   1.000
_cell.length_b   1.000
_cell.length_c   1.000
_cell.angle_alpha   90.00
_cell.angle_beta   90.00
_cell.angle_gamma   90.00
#
_symmetry.space_group_name_H-M   'P 1'
#
loop_
_entity.id
_entity.type
_entity.pdbx_description
1 polymer ?
#
loop_
_entity_poly.entity_id
_entity_poly.type
_entity_poly.pdbx_seq_one_letter_code
_entity_poly.pdbx_strand_id
1 'polypeptide(L)' 'MEKTEAIVEAAATRLRPIFITSLTTIFGMLPIALGLGKGGEALQPLGAVVAGGLTTSTFLTLIVIPCVYSLLDNLSRSK' A
#
# COMPACT_ATOMS: atom_id res chain seq x y z
N MET A 1 2.73 28.01 7.08
CA MET A 1 2.90 26.55 7.11
C MET A 1 4.22 26.23 6.46
N GLU A 2 5.12 25.57 7.18
CA GLU A 2 6.42 25.13 6.66
C GLU A 2 6.18 24.09 5.53
N LYS A 3 6.92 24.14 4.42
CA LYS A 3 6.71 23.23 3.27
C LYS A 3 6.79 21.75 3.70
N THR A 4 7.65 21.47 4.66
CA THR A 4 7.85 20.14 5.24
C THR A 4 6.57 19.62 5.92
N GLU A 5 5.86 20.46 6.68
CA GLU A 5 4.58 20.09 7.30
C GLU A 5 3.51 19.80 6.25
N ALA A 6 3.42 20.62 5.20
CA ALA A 6 2.45 20.42 4.13
C ALA A 6 2.69 19.11 3.36
N ILE A 7 3.96 18.72 3.17
CA ILE A 7 4.33 17.45 2.54
C ILE A 7 3.97 16.27 3.45
N VAL A 8 4.26 16.35 4.75
CA VAL A 8 3.92 15.30 5.72
C VAL A 8 2.41 15.13 5.84
N GLU A 9 1.65 16.22 5.88
CA GLU A 9 0.20 16.20 5.94
C GLU A 9 -0.42 15.66 4.64
N ALA A 10 0.11 16.04 3.48
CA ALA A 10 -0.31 15.48 2.19
C ALA A 10 0.01 13.97 2.08
N ALA A 11 1.17 13.54 2.58
CA ALA A 11 1.55 12.14 2.64
C ALA A 11 0.63 11.34 3.57
N ALA A 12 0.36 11.84 4.79
CA ALA A 12 -0.54 11.23 5.75
C ALA A 12 -1.98 11.10 5.22
N THR A 13 -2.45 12.12 4.50
CA THR A 13 -3.79 12.13 3.88
C THR A 13 -3.95 11.06 2.80
N ARG A 14 -2.87 10.66 2.12
CA ARG A 14 -2.88 9.58 1.11
C ARG A 14 -2.59 8.20 1.72
N LEU A 15 -1.77 8.15 2.76
CA LEU A 15 -1.44 6.91 3.46
C LEU A 15 -2.68 6.23 4.05
N ARG A 16 -3.57 7.02 4.68
CA ARG A 16 -4.81 6.49 5.27
C ARG A 16 -5.68 5.75 4.24
N PRO A 17 -6.06 6.35 3.09
CA PRO A 17 -6.77 5.65 2.02
C PRO A 17 -6.07 4.40 1.49
N ILE A 18 -4.74 4.46 1.25
CA ILE A 18 -3.97 3.32 0.72
C ILE A 18 -4.00 2.14 1.69
N PHE A 19 -3.85 2.38 2.98
CA PHE A 19 -3.95 1.34 4.00
C PHE A 19 -5.35 0.72 4.04
N ILE A 20 -6.39 1.55 4.01
CA ILE A 20 -7.79 1.09 4.07
C ILE A 20 -8.09 0.16 2.89
N THR A 21 -7.79 0.59 1.66
CA THR A 21 -8.07 -0.22 0.46
C THR A 21 -7.29 -1.52 0.47
N SER A 22 -6.00 -1.46 0.81
CA SER A 22 -5.14 -2.64 0.85
C SER A 22 -5.62 -3.66 1.88
N LEU A 23 -5.98 -3.21 3.08
CA LEU A 23 -6.55 -4.07 4.12
C LEU A 23 -7.89 -4.66 3.69
N THR A 24 -8.80 -3.85 3.15
CA THR A 24 -10.09 -4.34 2.64
C THR A 24 -9.91 -5.44 1.60
N THR A 25 -8.97 -5.28 0.67
CA THR A 25 -8.72 -6.32 -0.35
C THR A 25 -8.07 -7.57 0.24
N ILE A 26 -7.10 -7.43 1.15
CA ILE A 26 -6.47 -8.58 1.83
C ILE A 26 -7.52 -9.38 2.61
N PHE A 27 -8.38 -8.71 3.37
CA PHE A 27 -9.47 -9.37 4.11
C PHE A 27 -10.52 -9.98 3.18
N GLY A 28 -10.87 -9.32 2.08
CA GLY A 28 -11.81 -9.85 1.08
C GLY A 28 -11.28 -11.07 0.33
N MET A 29 -9.95 -11.16 0.15
CA MET A 29 -9.28 -12.28 -0.50
C MET A 29 -8.96 -13.43 0.47
N LEU A 30 -9.00 -13.18 1.79
CA LEU A 30 -8.70 -14.18 2.83
C LEU A 30 -9.48 -15.50 2.67
N PRO A 31 -10.82 -15.54 2.48
CA PRO A 31 -11.54 -16.79 2.29
C PRO A 31 -11.16 -17.51 0.99
N ILE A 32 -10.88 -16.77 -0.08
CA ILE A 32 -10.45 -17.30 -1.37
C ILE A 32 -9.05 -17.92 -1.24
N ALA A 33 -8.12 -17.23 -0.57
CA ALA A 33 -6.77 -17.69 -0.31
C ALA A 33 -6.71 -18.93 0.62
N LEU A 34 -7.73 -19.09 1.49
CA LEU A 34 -7.92 -20.28 2.32
C LEU A 34 -8.65 -21.41 1.58
N GLY A 35 -9.04 -21.21 0.31
CA GLY A 35 -9.76 -22.21 -0.49
C GLY A 35 -11.18 -22.49 0.02
N LEU A 36 -11.77 -21.59 0.81
CA LEU A 36 -13.10 -21.77 1.38
C LEU A 36 -14.18 -21.57 0.31
N GLY A 37 -14.75 -22.66 -0.19
CA GLY A 37 -15.86 -22.66 -1.14
C GLY A 37 -15.75 -23.75 -2.20
N LYS A 38 -16.86 -24.12 -2.84
CA LYS A 38 -16.85 -25.08 -3.95
C LYS A 38 -16.07 -24.50 -5.15
N GLY A 39 -15.02 -25.19 -5.58
CA GLY A 39 -14.11 -24.71 -6.64
C GLY A 39 -13.02 -23.76 -6.15
N GLY A 40 -12.84 -23.60 -4.83
CA GLY A 40 -11.84 -22.73 -4.22
C GLY A 40 -10.40 -23.12 -4.55
N GLU A 41 -10.12 -24.39 -4.84
CA GLU A 41 -8.77 -24.90 -5.17
C GLU A 41 -8.14 -24.22 -6.39
N ALA A 42 -8.96 -23.83 -7.38
CA ALA A 42 -8.47 -23.13 -8.58
C ALA A 42 -8.12 -21.65 -8.29
N LEU A 43 -8.82 -21.03 -7.34
CA LEU A 43 -8.67 -19.61 -6.99
C LEU A 43 -7.78 -19.37 -5.78
N GLN A 44 -7.50 -20.43 -5.01
CA GLN A 44 -6.59 -20.41 -3.86
C GLN A 44 -5.20 -19.81 -4.19
N PRO A 45 -4.50 -20.24 -5.26
CA PRO A 45 -3.20 -19.64 -5.61
C PRO A 45 -3.34 -18.17 -6.01
N LEU A 46 -4.44 -17.79 -6.68
CA LEU A 46 -4.71 -16.39 -7.04
C LEU A 46 -4.89 -15.53 -5.79
N GLY A 47 -5.70 -15.98 -4.83
CA GLY A 47 -5.93 -15.27 -3.56
C GLY A 47 -4.63 -15.10 -2.76
N ALA A 48 -3.80 -16.15 -2.70
CA ALA A 48 -2.52 -16.10 -2.01
C ALA A 48 -1.53 -15.10 -2.65
N VAL A 49 -1.40 -15.11 -3.99
CA VAL A 49 -0.53 -14.18 -4.72
C VAL A 49 -1.01 -12.74 -4.57
N VAL A 50 -2.32 -12.49 -4.65
CA VAL A 50 -2.88 -11.14 -4.49
C VAL A 50 -2.67 -10.62 -3.07
N ALA A 51 -2.95 -11.44 -2.04
CA ALA A 51 -2.76 -11.04 -0.65
C ALA A 51 -1.27 -10.75 -0.34
N GLY A 52 -0.36 -11.63 -0.77
CA GLY A 52 1.08 -11.43 -0.62
C GLY A 52 1.58 -10.21 -1.39
N GLY A 53 1.24 -10.11 -2.67
CA GLY A 53 1.65 -9.02 -3.55
C GLY A 53 1.16 -7.65 -3.08
N LEU A 54 -0.09 -7.55 -2.62
CA LEU A 54 -0.63 -6.31 -2.05
C LEU A 54 0.07 -5.95 -0.74
N THR A 55 0.34 -6.92 0.13
CA THR A 55 1.06 -6.67 1.38
C THR A 55 2.46 -6.11 1.10
N THR A 56 3.23 -6.77 0.23
CA THR A 56 4.57 -6.32 -0.14
C THR A 56 4.53 -4.97 -0.86
N SER A 57 3.61 -4.77 -1.81
CA SER A 57 3.47 -3.51 -2.54
C SER A 57 3.06 -2.35 -1.64
N THR A 58 2.21 -2.61 -0.64
CA THR A 58 1.80 -1.60 0.34
C THR A 58 2.98 -1.17 1.18
N PHE A 59 3.72 -2.12 1.77
CA PHE A 59 4.94 -1.82 2.52
C PHE A 59 5.97 -1.06 1.67
N LEU A 60 6.19 -1.49 0.44
CA LEU A 60 7.11 -0.83 -0.47
C LEU A 60 6.65 0.61 -0.76
N THR A 61 5.37 0.82 -1.04
CA THR A 61 4.81 2.15 -1.31
C THR A 61 4.93 3.09 -0.11
N LEU A 62 4.66 2.57 1.09
CA LEU A 62 4.74 3.33 2.33
C LEU A 62 6.16 3.78 2.68
N ILE A 63 7.18 3.08 2.21
CA ILE A 63 8.60 3.45 2.40
C ILE A 63 9.11 4.28 1.22
N VAL A 64 8.83 3.85 -0.01
CA VAL A 64 9.33 4.48 -1.23
C VAL A 64 8.74 5.86 -1.42
N ILE A 65 7.44 6.06 -1.21
CA ILE A 65 6.82 7.38 -1.38
C ILE A 65 7.45 8.45 -0.47
N PRO A 66 7.58 8.27 0.86
CA PRO A 66 8.22 9.27 1.70
C PRO A 66 9.71 9.45 1.37
N CYS A 67 10.44 8.38 1.02
CA CYS A 67 11.84 8.50 0.58
C CYS A 67 11.96 9.35 -0.70
N VAL A 68 11.12 9.11 -1.71
CA VAL A 68 11.09 9.89 -2.95
C VAL A 68 10.69 11.34 -2.66
N TYR A 69 9.69 11.56 -1.82
CA TYR A 69 9.29 12.92 -1.42
C TYR A 69 10.42 13.68 -0.72
N SER A 70 11.12 13.02 0.22
CA SER A 70 12.26 13.59 0.91
C SER A 70 13.41 13.91 -0.06
N LEU A 71 13.68 13.02 -1.03
CA LEU A 71 14.71 13.24 -2.04
C LEU A 71 14.38 14.42 -2.95
N LEU A 72 13.13 14.52 -3.41
CA LEU A 72 12.66 15.62 -4.25
C LEU A 72 12.67 16.96 -3.51
N ASP A 73 12.30 16.98 -2.22
CA ASP A 73 12.37 18.19 -1.39
C ASP A 73 13.82 18.67 -1.22
N ASN A 74 14.75 17.75 -0.93
CA ASN A 74 16.17 18.05 -0.85
C ASN A 74 16.73 18.61 -2.18
N LEU A 75 16.32 18.04 -3.33
CA LEU A 75 16.72 18.53 -4.65
C LEU A 75 16.14 19.93 -4.94
N SER A 76 14.89 20.17 -4.53
CA SER A 76 14.23 21.48 -4.69
C SER A 76 14.87 22.58 -3.83
N ARG A 77 15.56 22.23 -2.74
CA ARG A 77 16.25 23.17 -1.84
C ARG A 77 17.65 23.57 -2.33
N SER A 78 18.19 22.90 -3.35
CA SER A 78 19.50 23.17 -3.94
C SER A 78 19.47 24.25 -5.05
N LYS A 79 18.34 24.96 -5.22
CA LYS A 79 18.18 26.09 -6.15
C LYS A 79 17.48 27.24 -5.45
#